data_AF-A0A527H763-F1
#
_entry.id   AF-A0A527H763-F1
#
_cell.length_a   1.000
_cell.length_b   1.000
_cell.length_c   1.000
_cell.angle_alpha   90.00
_cell.angle_beta   90.00
_cell.angle_gamma   90.00
#
_symmetry.space_group_name_H-M   'P 1'
#
loop_
_entity.id
_entity.type
_entity.pdbx_description
1 polymer ?
#
loop_
_entity_poly.entity_id
_entity_poly.type
_entity_poly.pdbx_seq_one_letter_code
_entity_poly.pdbx_strand_id
1 'polypeptide(L)'
;VPPGENAADGLVRLYGLHTVRAALDNPRRKIRKMLVTRNAAERLEIADLAALPFKTELVEPRDIDKITGSDAVHQGVLIEAEPLKAKRLDALGDAKLVLVLDQITDPHNVGA
;
A
#
# COMPACT_ATOMS: atom_id res chain seq x y z
N VAL A 1 -3.49 8.45 11.51
CA VAL A 1 -2.63 8.46 10.32
C VAL A 1 -3.52 8.16 9.11
N PRO A 2 -3.92 9.15 8.31
CA PRO A 2 -4.65 8.91 7.07
C PRO A 2 -3.93 7.89 6.15
N PRO A 3 -4.67 7.11 5.34
CA PRO A 3 -4.07 6.19 4.38
C PRO A 3 -3.08 6.93 3.46
N GLY A 4 -1.84 6.45 3.36
CA GLY A 4 -0.81 7.05 2.51
C GLY A 4 0.01 8.19 3.15
N GLU A 5 -0.18 8.50 4.43
CA GLU A 5 0.75 9.37 5.14
C GLU A 5 2.13 8.71 5.24
N ASN A 6 3.20 9.50 5.05
CA ASN A 6 4.56 8.99 5.07
C ASN A 6 4.90 8.46 6.48
N ALA A 7 5.47 7.26 6.55
CA ALA A 7 6.20 6.81 7.72
C ALA A 7 7.36 7.78 8.00
N ALA A 8 7.83 7.80 9.26
CA ALA A 8 8.83 8.76 9.75
C ALA A 8 10.17 8.75 8.98
N ASP A 9 10.37 7.77 8.10
CA ASP A 9 11.55 7.51 7.28
C ASP A 9 11.34 7.82 5.77
N GLY A 10 10.21 8.43 5.39
CA GLY A 10 9.89 8.75 3.99
C GLY A 10 9.32 7.59 3.18
N LEU A 11 8.97 6.48 3.83
CA LEU A 11 8.20 5.39 3.23
C LEU A 11 6.71 5.71 3.25
N VAL A 12 5.93 5.05 2.40
CA VAL A 12 4.47 5.05 2.45
C VAL A 12 3.98 3.78 3.13
N ARG A 13 2.95 3.91 3.96
CA ARG A 13 2.23 2.77 4.55
C ARG A 13 0.99 2.46 3.75
N LEU A 14 0.89 1.23 3.27
CA LEU A 14 -0.25 0.71 2.51
C LEU A 14 -0.83 -0.47 3.27
N TYR A 15 -2.14 -0.47 3.48
CA TYR A 15 -2.83 -1.51 4.24
C TYR A 15 -4.18 -1.86 3.59
N GLY A 16 -4.73 -3.01 3.98
CA GLY A 16 -5.89 -3.62 3.33
C GLY A 16 -5.49 -4.56 2.20
N LEU A 17 -6.27 -5.62 2.00
CA LEU A 17 -5.92 -6.74 1.12
C LEU A 17 -5.76 -6.30 -0.34
N HIS A 18 -6.69 -5.50 -0.86
CA HIS A 18 -6.63 -5.04 -2.26
C HIS A 18 -5.46 -4.08 -2.49
N THR A 19 -5.25 -3.13 -1.59
CA THR A 19 -4.15 -2.17 -1.64
C THR A 19 -2.80 -2.90 -1.63
N VAL A 20 -2.64 -3.87 -0.74
CA VAL A 20 -1.40 -4.64 -0.62
C VAL A 20 -1.22 -5.57 -1.81
N ARG A 21 -2.26 -6.24 -2.29
CA ARG A 21 -2.19 -7.06 -3.51
C ARG A 21 -1.73 -6.24 -4.72
N ALA A 22 -2.36 -5.09 -4.95
CA ALA A 22 -1.97 -4.18 -6.04
C ALA A 22 -0.54 -3.66 -5.91
N ALA A 23 -0.04 -3.50 -4.67
CA ALA A 23 1.34 -3.10 -4.43
C ALA A 23 2.34 -4.24 -4.67
N LEU A 24 2.00 -5.49 -4.30
CA LEU A 24 2.79 -6.68 -4.57
C LEU A 24 2.90 -6.96 -6.07
N ASP A 25 1.79 -6.80 -6.81
CA ASP A 25 1.74 -7.00 -8.26
C ASP A 25 2.40 -5.87 -9.07
N ASN A 26 2.81 -4.78 -8.43
CA ASN A 26 3.41 -3.63 -9.11
C ASN A 26 4.95 -3.71 -9.09
N PRO A 27 5.61 -4.07 -10.21
CA PRO A 27 7.06 -4.26 -10.24
C PRO A 27 7.86 -2.96 -10.04
N ARG A 28 7.21 -1.79 -10.18
CA ARG A 28 7.84 -0.49 -9.88
C ARG A 28 7.83 -0.15 -8.40
N ARG A 29 7.10 -0.92 -7.58
CA ARG A 29 7.03 -0.72 -6.14
C ARG A 29 8.23 -1.37 -5.47
N LYS A 30 8.90 -0.63 -4.60
CA LYS A 30 9.96 -1.17 -3.74
C LYS A 30 9.43 -1.32 -2.32
N ILE A 31 9.05 -2.54 -1.98
CA ILE A 31 8.56 -2.89 -0.65
C ILE A 31 9.78 -3.12 0.26
N ARG A 32 9.74 -2.53 1.47
CA ARG A 32 10.81 -2.63 2.46
C ARG A 32 10.44 -3.62 3.57
N LYS A 33 9.18 -3.59 4.00
CA LYS A 33 8.67 -4.44 5.07
C LYS A 33 7.21 -4.79 4.84
N MET A 34 6.83 -6.01 5.24
CA MET A 34 5.45 -6.46 5.35
C MET A 34 5.16 -7.00 6.75
N LEU A 35 4.05 -6.56 7.31
CA LEU A 35 3.42 -7.14 8.50
C LEU A 35 2.14 -7.82 8.06
N VAL A 36 1.97 -9.09 8.41
CA VAL A 36 0.82 -9.87 7.94
C VAL A 36 0.35 -10.84 9.00
N THR A 37 -0.96 -11.01 9.13
CA THR A 37 -1.55 -12.07 9.95
C THR A 37 -1.65 -13.36 9.13
N ARG A 38 -1.79 -14.51 9.79
CA ARG A 38 -1.94 -15.80 9.09
C ARG A 38 -3.10 -15.81 8.10
N ASN A 39 -4.27 -15.34 8.53
CA ASN A 39 -5.47 -15.24 7.68
C ASN A 39 -5.25 -14.30 6.49
N ALA A 40 -4.57 -13.16 6.69
CA ALA A 40 -4.30 -12.25 5.57
C ALA A 40 -3.31 -12.84 4.57
N ALA A 41 -2.30 -13.57 5.02
CA ALA A 41 -1.35 -14.27 4.14
C ALA A 41 -2.06 -15.35 3.29
N GLU A 42 -2.96 -16.13 3.90
CA GLU A 42 -3.80 -17.10 3.20
C GLU A 42 -4.69 -16.42 2.14
N ARG A 43 -5.36 -15.32 2.51
CA ARG A 43 -6.21 -14.55 1.58
C ARG A 43 -5.44 -13.84 0.47
N LEU A 44 -4.16 -13.56 0.69
CA LEU A 44 -3.25 -13.04 -0.35
C LEU A 44 -2.62 -14.16 -1.18
N GLU A 45 -2.93 -15.43 -0.89
CA GLU A 45 -2.39 -16.62 -1.54
C GLU A 45 -0.86 -16.71 -1.43
N ILE A 46 -0.28 -16.22 -0.34
CA ILE A 46 1.16 -16.25 -0.10
C ILE A 46 1.51 -17.55 0.64
N ALA A 47 1.95 -18.55 -0.10
CA ALA A 47 2.30 -19.86 0.44
C ALA A 47 3.57 -19.84 1.30
N ASP A 48 4.57 -19.03 0.91
CA ASP A 48 5.85 -18.91 1.62
C ASP A 48 6.24 -17.44 1.80
N LEU A 49 6.15 -16.95 3.04
CA LEU A 49 6.53 -15.58 3.39
C LEU A 49 8.05 -15.35 3.30
N ALA A 50 8.86 -16.40 3.43
CA ALA A 50 10.32 -16.30 3.33
C ALA A 50 10.81 -16.22 1.88
N ALA A 51 9.99 -16.63 0.91
CA ALA A 51 10.28 -16.50 -0.51
C ALA A 51 10.10 -15.07 -1.05
N LEU A 52 9.47 -14.18 -0.28
CA LEU A 52 9.30 -12.78 -0.66
C LEU A 52 10.65 -12.04 -0.65
N PRO A 53 10.91 -11.14 -1.62
CA PRO A 53 12.20 -10.46 -1.76
C PRO A 53 12.43 -9.33 -0.74
N PHE A 54 11.62 -9.25 0.31
CA PHE A 54 11.65 -8.22 1.34
C PHE A 54 11.25 -8.83 2.70
N LYS A 55 11.57 -8.11 3.77
CA LYS A 55 11.31 -8.58 5.13
C LYS A 55 9.80 -8.72 5.37
N THR A 56 9.38 -9.91 5.76
CA THR A 56 7.98 -10.19 6.09
C THR A 56 7.90 -10.80 7.48
N GLU A 57 7.01 -10.26 8.32
CA GLU A 57 6.80 -10.71 9.70
C GLU A 57 5.35 -11.17 9.88
N LEU A 58 5.17 -12.39 10.40
CA LEU A 58 3.87 -12.86 10.84
C LEU A 58 3.56 -12.21 12.20
N VAL A 59 2.45 -11.48 12.28
CA VAL A 59 2.06 -10.72 13.48
C VAL A 59 0.60 -10.92 13.84
N GLU A 60 0.20 -10.44 15.02
CA GLU A 60 -1.20 -10.37 15.42
C GLU A 60 -1.85 -9.06 14.93
N PRO A 61 -3.19 -9.02 14.73
CA PRO A 61 -3.89 -7.80 14.29
C PRO A 61 -3.55 -6.56 15.13
N ARG A 62 -3.48 -6.73 16.46
CA ARG A 62 -3.15 -5.66 17.41
C ARG A 62 -1.80 -4.97 17.17
N ASP A 63 -0.86 -5.67 16.53
CA ASP A 63 0.46 -5.09 16.25
C ASP A 63 0.40 -4.18 15.03
N ILE A 64 -0.53 -4.43 14.11
CA ILE A 64 -0.84 -3.55 12.99
C ILE A 64 -1.71 -2.36 13.48
N ASP A 65 -2.68 -2.61 14.36
CA ASP A 65 -3.51 -1.56 14.97
C ASP A 65 -2.67 -0.49 15.66
N LYS A 66 -1.59 -0.88 16.37
CA LYS A 66 -0.64 0.06 17.00
C LYS A 66 0.00 1.04 16.01
N ILE A 67 0.10 0.66 14.74
CA ILE A 67 0.73 1.46 13.68
C ILE A 67 -0.30 2.31 12.94
N THR A 68 -1.46 1.73 12.61
CA THR A 68 -2.47 2.40 11.78
C THR A 68 -3.49 3.20 12.60
N GLY A 69 -3.61 2.91 13.89
CA GLY A 69 -4.75 3.29 14.71
C GLY A 69 -5.87 2.25 14.61
N SER A 70 -6.69 2.18 15.65
CA SER A 70 -7.77 1.18 15.80
C SER A 70 -8.91 1.31 14.80
N ASP A 71 -9.08 2.49 14.19
CA ASP A 71 -10.18 2.75 13.25
C ASP A 71 -9.82 2.36 11.80
N ALA A 72 -8.57 1.93 11.54
CA ALA A 72 -8.11 1.60 10.21
C ALA A 72 -8.57 0.21 9.76
N VAL A 73 -9.13 0.11 8.55
CA VAL A 73 -9.56 -1.16 7.95
C VAL A 73 -8.38 -1.86 7.26
N HIS A 74 -7.36 -2.26 8.03
CA HIS A 74 -6.14 -2.86 7.49
C HIS A 74 -6.28 -4.33 7.05
N GLN A 75 -7.36 -5.00 7.47
CA GLN A 75 -7.65 -6.40 7.11
C GLN A 75 -6.53 -7.41 7.40
N GLY A 76 -5.66 -7.12 8.38
CA GLY A 76 -4.60 -8.02 8.82
C GLY A 76 -3.31 -7.91 8.00
N VAL A 77 -3.15 -6.88 7.17
CA VAL A 77 -1.91 -6.68 6.40
C VAL A 77 -1.54 -5.20 6.27
N LEU A 78 -0.24 -4.94 6.38
CA LEU A 78 0.37 -3.64 6.13
C LEU A 78 1.73 -3.84 5.46
N ILE A 79 2.05 -3.00 4.48
CA ILE A 79 3.38 -2.90 3.90
C ILE A 79 3.92 -1.49 4.05
N GLU A 80 5.23 -1.39 4.24
CA GLU A 80 6.01 -0.16 4.14
C GLU A 80 6.81 -0.23 2.84
N ALA A 81 6.66 0.80 2.00
CA ALA A 81 7.27 0.83 0.67
C ALA A 81 7.76 2.23 0.31
N GLU A 82 8.69 2.34 -0.62
CA GLU A 82 9.05 3.65 -1.16
C GLU A 82 7.87 4.27 -1.93
N PRO A 83 7.68 5.60 -1.88
CA PRO A 83 6.74 6.29 -2.73
C PRO A 83 7.09 6.08 -4.21
N LEU A 84 6.07 6.00 -5.08
CA LEU A 84 6.34 5.97 -6.52
C LEU A 84 6.84 7.34 -6.95
N LYS A 85 7.79 7.35 -7.90
CA LYS A 85 8.20 8.58 -8.56
C LYS A 85 7.01 9.18 -9.30
N ALA A 86 6.64 10.40 -8.93
CA ALA A 86 5.64 11.18 -9.65
C ALA A 86 6.09 11.39 -11.10
N LYS A 87 5.13 11.28 -12.03
CA LYS A 87 5.37 11.58 -13.45
C LYS A 87 4.98 13.02 -13.74
N ARG A 88 5.74 13.66 -14.62
CA ARG A 88 5.41 14.98 -15.16
C ARG A 88 4.37 14.84 -16.27
N LEU A 89 3.72 15.95 -16.62
CA LEU A 89 2.68 15.99 -17.65
C LEU A 89 3.22 15.63 -19.05
N ASP A 90 4.50 15.93 -19.32
CA ASP A 90 5.20 15.54 -20.55
C ASP A 90 5.35 14.01 -20.72
N ALA A 91 5.16 13.23 -19.66
CA ALA A 91 5.21 11.77 -19.70
C ALA A 91 3.91 11.11 -20.18
N LEU A 92 2.90 11.89 -20.58
CA LEU A 92 1.62 11.40 -21.09
C LEU A 92 1.75 10.72 -22.46
N GLY A 93 2.75 11.09 -23.27
CA GLY A 93 2.94 10.55 -24.62
C GLY A 93 1.71 10.74 -25.50
N ASP A 94 1.31 9.69 -26.23
CA ASP A 94 0.18 9.73 -27.19
C ASP A 94 -1.20 9.43 -26.56
N ALA A 95 -1.37 9.72 -25.26
CA ALA A 95 -2.61 9.45 -24.53
C ALA A 95 -3.85 9.99 -25.28
N LYS A 96 -4.82 9.12 -25.54
CA LYS A 96 -6.06 9.46 -26.28
C LYS A 96 -7.16 10.02 -25.39
N LEU A 97 -7.05 9.79 -24.08
CA LEU A 97 -7.97 10.29 -23.06
C LEU A 97 -7.15 10.75 -21.86
N VAL A 98 -7.43 11.97 -21.40
CA VAL A 98 -6.82 12.55 -20.20
C VAL A 98 -7.94 12.94 -19.26
N LEU A 99 -7.87 12.46 -18.02
CA LEU A 99 -8.74 12.88 -16.94
C LEU A 99 -8.03 13.97 -16.13
N VAL A 100 -8.64 15.14 -16.00
CA VAL A 100 -8.16 16.25 -15.16
C VAL A 100 -9.14 16.42 -14.01
N LEU A 101 -8.62 16.30 -12.79
CA LEU A 101 -9.39 16.51 -11.56
C LEU A 101 -9.05 17.91 -11.03
N ASP A 102 -10.00 18.85 -11.16
CA ASP A 102 -9.86 20.19 -10.60
C ASP A 102 -10.55 20.28 -9.25
N GLN A 103 -9.83 20.78 -8.24
CA GLN A 103 -10.33 21.01 -6.88
C GLN A 103 -10.92 19.79 -6.16
N ILE A 104 -10.43 18.57 -6.41
CA ILE A 104 -10.73 17.42 -5.53
C ILE A 104 -9.97 17.60 -4.20
N THR A 105 -10.72 17.74 -3.11
CA THR A 105 -10.18 17.92 -1.75
C THR A 105 -10.40 16.72 -0.82
N ASP A 106 -11.40 15.87 -1.12
CA ASP A 106 -11.67 14.64 -0.38
C ASP A 106 -10.86 13.46 -0.97
N PRO A 107 -9.98 12.80 -0.20
CA PRO A 107 -9.21 11.64 -0.65
C PRO A 107 -10.07 10.49 -1.17
N HIS A 108 -11.29 10.31 -0.65
CA HIS A 108 -12.20 9.27 -1.11
C HIS A 108 -12.64 9.50 -2.57
N ASN A 109 -12.85 10.77 -2.94
CA ASN A 109 -13.24 11.14 -4.31
C ASN A 109 -12.11 10.98 -5.33
N VAL A 110 -10.84 11.06 -4.91
CA VAL A 110 -9.69 10.79 -5.80
C VAL A 110 -9.57 9.31 -6.13
N GLY A 111 -9.98 8.44 -5.20
CA GLY A 111 -9.79 6.99 -5.31
C GLY A 111 -10.94 6.22 -5.97
N ALA A 112 -12.09 6.87 -6.21
CA ALA A 112 -13.27 6.29 -6.85
C ALA A 112 -13.15 6.30 -8.38
#